data_AF-A0A7L4ZZS5-F1
#
_entry.id   AF-A0A7L4ZZS5-F1
#
_cell.length_a   1.000
_cell.length_b   1.000
_cell.length_c   1.000
_cell.angle_alpha   90.00
_cell.angle_beta   90.00
_cell.angle_gamma   90.00
#
_symmetry.space_group_name_H-M   'P 1'
#
loop_
_entity.id
_entity.type
_entity.pdbx_description
1 polymer ?
#
loop_
_entity_poly.entity_id
_entity_poly.type
_entity_poly.pdbx_seq_one_letter_code
_entity_poly.pdbx_strand_id
1 'polypeptide(L)'
;MKQQQVRLKSFLGRTVAKSDVERRENYWRLIGKRGRIIDAREHYGGRVLVLFEDNLDDYGLENHNPVKNSLWILLTDLVFER
;
A
#
# COMPACT_ATOMS: atom_id res chain seq x y z
N MET A 1 -7.29 9.64 -17.22
CA MET A 1 -7.72 8.45 -16.47
C MET A 1 -8.23 8.90 -15.11
N LYS A 2 -9.42 8.48 -14.68
CA LYS A 2 -9.91 8.82 -13.33
C LYS A 2 -8.95 8.21 -12.30
N GLN A 3 -8.50 9.00 -11.33
CA GLN A 3 -7.67 8.50 -10.24
C GLN A 3 -8.51 7.51 -9.43
N GLN A 4 -8.11 6.24 -9.42
CA GLN A 4 -8.90 5.18 -8.84
C GLN A 4 -8.62 5.11 -7.34
N GLN A 5 -9.64 5.40 -6.54
CA GLN A 5 -9.59 5.32 -5.08
C GLN A 5 -9.65 3.86 -4.62
N VAL A 6 -8.83 3.53 -3.63
CA VAL A 6 -8.69 2.18 -3.09
C VAL A 6 -8.52 2.19 -1.57
N ARG A 7 -8.83 1.05 -0.94
CA ARG A 7 -8.47 0.75 0.44
C ARG A 7 -7.63 -0.50 0.51
N LEU A 8 -6.60 -0.49 1.34
CA LEU A 8 -5.79 -1.68 1.62
C LEU A 8 -6.57 -2.65 2.50
N LYS A 9 -6.87 -3.87 2.02
CA LYS A 9 -7.56 -4.91 2.83
C LYS A 9 -6.61 -5.98 3.38
N SER A 10 -5.45 -6.16 2.75
CA SER A 10 -4.38 -7.07 3.18
C SER A 10 -3.04 -6.56 2.67
N PHE A 11 -1.93 -7.10 3.16
CA PHE A 11 -0.60 -6.82 2.62
C PHE A 11 0.15 -8.13 2.42
N LEU A 12 0.71 -8.32 1.22
CA LEU A 12 1.33 -9.58 0.79
C LEU A 12 0.40 -10.78 0.97
N GLY A 13 -0.90 -10.58 0.70
CA GLY A 13 -1.93 -11.61 0.82
C GLY A 13 -2.31 -12.00 2.25
N ARG A 14 -1.92 -11.21 3.26
CA ARG A 14 -2.23 -11.50 4.68
C ARG A 14 -2.85 -10.29 5.38
N THR A 15 -3.76 -10.53 6.31
CA THR A 15 -4.38 -9.49 7.14
C THR A 15 -3.60 -9.19 8.42
N VAL A 16 -2.63 -10.05 8.76
CA VAL A 16 -1.76 -9.91 9.93
C VAL A 16 -0.31 -10.08 9.48
N ALA A 17 0.59 -9.30 10.06
CA ALA A 17 2.02 -9.40 9.83
C ALA A 17 2.55 -10.80 10.18
N LYS A 18 3.65 -11.20 9.53
CA LYS A 18 4.43 -12.35 9.97
C LYS A 18 5.05 -12.04 11.34
N SER A 19 5.44 -13.09 12.09
CA SER A 19 6.33 -12.91 13.23
C SER A 19 7.64 -12.26 12.76
N ASP A 20 8.22 -11.40 13.61
CA ASP A 20 9.54 -10.78 13.42
C ASP A 20 9.66 -9.77 12.26
N VAL A 21 8.58 -9.06 11.92
CA VAL A 21 8.67 -7.93 10.98
C VAL A 21 9.27 -6.71 11.68
N GLU A 22 10.34 -6.15 11.12
CA GLU A 22 10.93 -4.89 11.60
C GLU A 22 9.87 -3.78 11.63
N ARG A 23 9.85 -2.97 12.69
CA ARG A 23 8.81 -1.94 12.91
C ARG A 23 8.66 -0.99 11.71
N ARG A 24 9.78 -0.64 11.07
CA ARG A 24 9.86 0.29 9.92
C ARG A 24 9.40 -0.32 8.59
N GLU A 25 9.34 -1.65 8.51
CA GLU A 25 8.85 -2.40 7.36
C GLU A 25 7.45 -3.01 7.60
N ASN A 26 6.81 -2.68 8.73
CA ASN A 26 5.53 -3.27 9.11
C ASN A 26 4.33 -2.58 8.44
N TYR A 27 4.25 -2.68 7.11
CA TYR A 27 3.19 -2.04 6.31
C TYR A 27 1.79 -2.63 6.53
N TRP A 28 1.64 -3.75 7.25
CA TRP A 28 0.32 -4.23 7.70
C TRP A 28 -0.42 -3.19 8.56
N ARG A 29 0.30 -2.24 9.16
CA ARG A 29 -0.30 -1.12 9.90
C ARG A 29 -1.13 -0.17 9.03
N LEU A 30 -0.99 -0.24 7.70
CA LEU A 30 -1.79 0.52 6.74
C LEU A 30 -3.07 -0.21 6.31
N ILE A 31 -3.33 -1.43 6.81
CA ILE A 31 -4.59 -2.12 6.50
C ILE A 31 -5.77 -1.29 7.00
N GLY A 32 -6.77 -1.13 6.15
CA GLY A 32 -7.93 -0.27 6.35
C GLY A 32 -7.72 1.18 5.89
N LYS A 33 -6.50 1.59 5.57
CA LYS A 33 -6.18 2.95 5.09
C LYS A 33 -6.49 3.11 3.61
N ARG A 34 -6.80 4.36 3.26
CA ARG A 34 -7.18 4.78 1.91
C ARG A 34 -5.97 5.27 1.13
N GLY A 35 -6.07 5.16 -0.18
CA GLY A 35 -5.10 5.69 -1.11
C GLY A 35 -5.64 5.71 -2.51
N ARG A 36 -4.81 6.19 -3.44
CA ARG A 36 -5.11 6.26 -4.86
C ARG A 36 -4.04 5.55 -5.67
N ILE A 37 -4.46 4.86 -6.73
CA ILE A 37 -3.52 4.29 -7.69
C ILE A 37 -2.89 5.44 -8.50
N ILE A 38 -1.57 5.59 -8.42
CA ILE A 38 -0.79 6.60 -9.16
C ILE A 38 0.05 6.00 -10.28
N ASP A 39 0.29 4.69 -10.26
CA ASP A 39 0.87 3.93 -11.36
C ASP A 39 0.24 2.54 -11.44
N ALA A 40 -0.36 2.22 -12.59
CA ALA A 40 -1.04 0.95 -12.84
C ALA A 40 -0.29 0.06 -13.83
N ARG A 41 0.97 0.39 -14.16
CA ARG A 41 1.79 -0.44 -15.04
C ARG A 41 2.06 -1.79 -14.36
N GLU A 42 1.45 -2.87 -14.84
CA GLU A 42 1.51 -4.23 -14.27
C GLU A 42 2.91 -4.91 -14.34
N HIS A 43 3.99 -4.15 -14.47
CA HIS A 43 5.35 -4.68 -14.59
C HIS A 43 5.92 -5.26 -13.28
N TYR A 44 5.22 -5.09 -12.15
CA TYR A 44 5.69 -5.49 -10.81
C TYR A 44 4.99 -6.73 -10.24
N GLY A 45 4.60 -7.66 -11.12
CA GLY A 45 3.97 -8.93 -10.72
C GLY A 45 2.57 -8.75 -10.14
N GLY A 46 1.70 -8.03 -10.86
CA GLY A 46 0.33 -7.74 -10.43
C GLY A 46 0.23 -6.68 -9.32
N ARG A 47 1.29 -5.87 -9.13
CA ARG A 47 1.29 -4.73 -8.21
C ARG A 47 1.00 -3.42 -8.93
N VAL A 48 0.41 -2.50 -8.19
CA VAL A 48 0.19 -1.10 -8.58
C VAL A 48 0.80 -0.18 -7.52
N LEU A 49 1.23 1.01 -7.92
CA LEU A 49 1.75 2.00 -6.98
C LEU A 49 0.58 2.75 -6.37
N VAL A 50 0.37 2.57 -5.08
CA VAL A 50 -0.69 3.24 -4.31
C VAL A 50 -0.06 4.35 -3.50
N LEU A 51 -0.54 5.59 -3.67
CA LEU A 51 -0.25 6.69 -2.77
C LEU A 51 -1.29 6.73 -1.66
N PHE A 52 -0.87 6.55 -0.41
CA PHE A 52 -1.74 6.60 0.75
C PHE A 52 -2.10 8.04 1.12
N GLU A 53 -3.31 8.22 1.66
CA GLU A 53 -3.75 9.50 2.24
C GLU A 53 -3.02 9.79 3.57
N ASP A 54 -2.69 8.73 4.30
CA ASP A 54 -1.91 8.78 5.54
C ASP A 54 -0.42 9.07 5.27
N ASN A 55 0.22 9.80 6.19
CA ASN A 55 1.67 9.99 6.18
C ASN A 55 2.38 8.77 6.80
N LEU A 56 3.25 8.10 6.05
CA LEU A 56 3.95 6.90 6.51
C LEU A 56 4.90 7.18 7.68
N ASP A 57 5.45 8.39 7.76
CA ASP A 57 6.34 8.80 8.83
C ASP A 57 5.64 8.78 10.21
N ASP A 58 4.32 9.04 10.24
CA ASP A 58 3.52 9.01 11.48
C ASP A 58 3.43 7.59 12.07
N TYR A 59 3.63 6.58 11.22
CA TYR A 59 3.74 5.19 11.61
C TYR A 59 5.19 4.78 11.87
N GLY A 60 6.17 5.62 11.52
CA GLY A 60 7.59 5.26 11.50
C GLY A 60 7.90 4.19 10.45
N LEU A 61 7.18 4.20 9.32
CA LEU A 61 7.40 3.29 8.19
C LEU A 61 8.38 3.89 7.18
N GLU A 62 9.16 3.05 6.51
CA GLU A 62 10.10 3.51 5.49
C GLU A 62 9.39 3.95 4.20
N ASN A 63 10.03 4.90 3.51
CA ASN A 63 9.60 5.44 2.21
C ASN A 63 10.57 4.99 1.11
N HIS A 64 10.60 3.69 0.81
CA HIS A 64 11.50 3.12 -0.20
C HIS A 64 11.15 3.47 -1.65
N ASN A 65 9.95 3.99 -1.89
CA ASN A 65 9.42 4.17 -3.25
C ASN A 65 9.72 5.57 -3.80
N PRO A 66 9.75 5.72 -5.14
CA PRO A 66 10.07 7.00 -5.79
C PRO A 66 9.15 8.17 -5.40
N VAL A 67 7.94 7.86 -4.91
CA VAL A 67 6.99 8.85 -4.40
C VAL A 67 6.79 8.60 -2.90
N LYS A 68 7.01 9.63 -2.09
CA LYS A 68 6.75 9.57 -0.64
C LYS A 68 5.30 9.16 -0.37
N ASN A 69 5.08 8.39 0.69
CA ASN A 69 3.80 7.81 1.11
C ASN A 69 3.18 6.82 0.11
N SER A 70 3.99 6.29 -0.82
CA SER A 70 3.53 5.30 -1.78
C SER A 70 4.14 3.93 -1.54
N LEU A 71 3.39 2.88 -1.87
CA LEU A 71 3.84 1.49 -1.83
C LEU A 71 3.37 0.72 -3.07
N TRP A 72 4.20 -0.22 -3.54
CA TRP A 72 3.79 -1.22 -4.52
C TRP A 72 2.93 -2.28 -3.83
N ILE A 73 1.63 -2.26 -4.11
CA ILE A 73 0.63 -3.13 -3.48
C ILE A 73 0.07 -4.10 -4.52
N LEU A 74 -0.12 -5.37 -4.15
CA LEU A 74 -0.79 -6.34 -5.02
C LEU A 74 -2.22 -5.87 -5.29
N LEU A 75 -2.67 -5.93 -6.54
CA LEU A 75 -4.03 -5.51 -6.89
C LEU A 75 -5.08 -6.31 -6.08
N THR A 76 -4.79 -7.57 -5.78
CA THR A 76 -5.63 -8.47 -4.98
C THR A 76 -5.71 -8.09 -3.50
N ASP A 77 -4.79 -7.26 -3.00
CA ASP A 77 -4.74 -6.72 -1.64
C ASP A 77 -5.57 -5.42 -1.49
N LEU A 78 -6.19 -4.94 -2.57
CA LEU A 78 -6.97 -3.71 -2.60
C LEU A 78 -8.48 -3.96 -2.72
N VAL A 79 -9.26 -3.00 -2.26
CA VAL A 79 -10.69 -2.84 -2.53
C VAL A 79 -10.87 -1.51 -3.26
N PHE A 80 -11.56 -1.53 -4.40
CA PHE A 80 -11.90 -0.32 -5.14
C PHE A 80 -13.05 0.41 -4.45
N GLU A 81 -12.83 1.68 -4.11
CA GLU A 81 -13.87 2.54 -3.56
C GLU A 81 -14.56 3.31 -4.71
N ARG A 82 -15.87 3.56 -4.53
CA ARG A 82 -16.70 4.32 -5.48
C ARG A 82 -16.59 5.82 -5.22
#